data_AF-A0A1G3AG71-F1
#
_entry.id   AF-A0A1G3AG71-F1
#
_cell.length_a   1.000
_cell.length_b   1.000
_cell.length_c   1.000
_cell.angle_alpha   90.00
_cell.angle_beta   90.00
_cell.angle_gamma   90.00
#
_symmetry.space_group_name_H-M   'P 1'
#
loop_
_entity.id
_entity.type
_entity.pdbx_description
1 polymer ?
#
loop_
_entity_poly.entity_id
_entity_poly.type
_entity_poly.pdbx_seq_one_letter_code
_entity_poly.pdbx_strand_id
1 'polypeptide(L)'
;MVACKHELEAAIDRPVRYFAFPYGQPENLTEQAFHLARAAGYHGVCSAYGGYNFPGGDPFHLRRIHADPELIRLRNWLTVDPRKARRAARAAPPTATSAGPTPAGGSA
;
A
#
# COMPACT_ATOMS: atom_id res chain seq x y z
N MET A 1 16.44 4.40 1.56
CA MET A 1 15.08 4.92 1.81
C MET A 1 14.98 5.81 3.04
N VAL A 2 15.60 5.48 4.19
CA VAL A 2 15.48 6.28 5.42
C VAL A 2 16.24 7.61 5.32
N ALA A 3 17.50 7.60 4.89
CA ALA A 3 18.28 8.84 4.70
C ALA A 3 17.58 9.81 3.73
N CYS A 4 17.17 9.32 2.55
CA CYS A 4 16.44 10.11 1.57
C CYS A 4 15.10 10.67 2.10
N LYS A 5 14.45 9.98 3.05
CA LYS A 5 13.24 10.50 3.72
C LYS A 5 13.58 11.78 4.46
N HIS A 6 14.57 11.73 5.36
CA HIS A 6 14.94 12.85 6.20
C HIS A 6 15.47 14.03 5.37
N GLU A 7 16.29 13.75 4.35
CA GLU A 7 16.78 14.76 3.42
C GLU A 7 15.64 15.46 2.69
N LEU A 8 14.66 14.70 2.17
CA LEU A 8 13.52 15.27 1.48
C LEU A 8 12.62 16.05 2.42
N GLU A 9 12.35 15.54 3.62
CA GLU A 9 11.56 16.22 4.66
C GLU A 9 12.19 17.56 5.06
N ALA A 10 13.51 17.62 5.23
CA ALA A 10 14.24 18.85 5.50
C ALA A 10 14.17 19.84 4.33
N ALA A 11 14.20 19.34 3.08
CA ALA A 11 14.13 20.19 1.90
C ALA A 11 12.74 20.78 1.64
N ILE A 12 11.66 20.09 2.02
CA ILE A 12 10.28 20.52 1.74
C ILE A 12 9.52 21.01 2.97
N ASP A 13 10.13 20.97 4.16
CA ASP A 13 9.54 21.30 5.47
C ASP A 13 8.22 20.59 5.76
N ARG A 14 8.09 19.33 5.31
CA ARG A 14 6.86 18.54 5.42
C ARG A 14 7.18 17.05 5.55
N PRO A 15 6.38 16.28 6.29
CA PRO A 15 6.59 14.84 6.45
C PRO A 15 6.35 14.09 5.15
N VAL A 16 7.26 13.17 4.83
CA VAL A 16 7.16 12.25 3.68
C VAL A 16 6.50 10.97 4.15
N ARG A 17 5.26 10.75 3.68
CA ARG A 17 4.39 9.67 4.17
C ARG A 17 4.43 8.39 3.36
N TYR A 18 4.91 8.43 2.11
CA TYR A 18 4.87 7.27 1.23
C TYR A 18 6.22 7.03 0.55
N PHE A 19 6.53 5.76 0.33
CA PHE A 19 7.72 5.34 -0.41
C PHE A 19 7.34 4.55 -1.66
N ALA A 20 7.94 4.84 -2.81
CA ALA A 20 7.74 4.05 -4.02
C ALA A 20 8.97 3.19 -4.31
N PHE A 21 8.77 1.88 -4.47
CA PHE A 21 9.85 0.97 -4.84
C PHE A 21 10.34 1.28 -6.27
N PRO A 22 11.67 1.37 -6.49
CA PRO A 22 12.23 1.40 -7.84
C PRO A 22 11.76 0.20 -8.65
N TYR A 23 11.32 0.43 -9.89
CA TYR A 23 10.68 -0.52 -10.82
C TYR A 23 9.35 -1.15 -10.33
N GLY A 24 9.19 -1.32 -9.01
CA GLY A 24 7.96 -1.74 -8.36
C GLY A 24 7.49 -3.15 -8.73
N GLN A 25 8.40 -4.02 -9.18
CA GLN A 25 8.13 -5.41 -9.52
C GLN A 25 8.28 -6.33 -8.29
N PRO A 26 7.66 -7.52 -8.28
CA PRO A 26 7.70 -8.42 -7.12
C PRO A 26 9.10 -8.71 -6.60
N GLU A 27 10.09 -8.77 -7.49
CA GLU A 27 11.50 -9.04 -7.15
C GLU A 27 12.15 -7.88 -6.38
N ASN A 28 11.57 -6.67 -6.45
CA ASN A 28 12.04 -5.49 -5.72
C ASN A 28 11.38 -5.35 -4.34
N LEU A 29 10.36 -6.16 -4.05
CA LEU A 29 9.52 -6.07 -2.87
C LEU A 29 9.94 -7.12 -1.84
N THR A 30 11.04 -6.88 -1.13
CA THR A 30 11.50 -7.77 -0.07
C THR A 30 10.80 -7.49 1.25
N GLU A 31 10.56 -8.52 2.06
CA GLU A 31 9.94 -8.38 3.38
C GLU A 31 10.73 -7.40 4.28
N GLN A 32 12.05 -7.46 4.22
CA GLN A 32 12.95 -6.56 4.94
C GLN A 32 12.72 -5.09 4.56
N ALA A 33 12.43 -4.79 3.30
CA ALA A 33 12.14 -3.43 2.87
C ALA A 33 10.77 -2.94 3.37
N PHE A 34 9.78 -3.82 3.49
CA PHE A 34 8.51 -3.50 4.14
C PHE A 34 8.70 -3.20 5.63
N HIS A 35 9.47 -4.03 6.33
CA HIS A 35 9.82 -3.81 7.74
C HIS A 35 10.54 -2.48 7.94
N LEU A 36 11.53 -2.18 7.10
CA LEU A 36 12.26 -0.91 7.16
C LEU A 36 11.34 0.29 6.90
N ALA A 37 10.41 0.17 5.94
CA ALA A 37 9.44 1.23 5.65
C ALA A 37 8.51 1.49 6.85
N ARG A 38 8.02 0.43 7.50
CA ARG A 38 7.22 0.54 8.74
C ARG A 38 8.01 1.20 9.85
N ALA A 39 9.23 0.72 10.10
CA ALA A 39 10.11 1.26 11.14
C ALA A 39 10.47 2.74 10.91
N ALA A 40 10.57 3.17 9.65
CA ALA A 40 10.83 4.55 9.29
C ALA A 40 9.59 5.48 9.35
N GLY A 41 8.43 4.96 9.77
CA GLY A 41 7.21 5.74 9.96
C GLY A 41 6.47 6.10 8.68
N TYR A 42 6.72 5.40 7.57
CA TYR A 42 5.88 5.56 6.38
C TYR A 42 4.44 5.11 6.66
N HIS A 43 3.47 5.75 6.01
CA HIS A 43 2.07 5.36 6.04
C HIS A 43 1.76 4.24 5.03
N GLY A 44 2.58 4.12 3.99
CA GLY A 44 2.46 3.07 2.98
C GLY A 44 3.59 3.06 1.97
N VAL A 45 3.66 1.99 1.20
CA VAL A 45 4.61 1.76 0.12
C VAL A 45 3.89 1.49 -1.20
N CYS A 46 4.48 1.91 -2.30
CA CYS A 46 3.91 1.82 -3.64
C CYS A 46 4.70 0.84 -4.51
N SER A 47 3.99 -0.10 -5.14
CA SER A 47 4.49 -0.99 -6.20
C SER A 47 3.99 -0.55 -7.58
N ALA A 48 4.43 -1.23 -8.65
CA ALA A 48 4.07 -0.90 -10.03
C ALA A 48 3.81 -2.12 -10.93
N TYR A 49 3.69 -3.33 -10.36
CA TYR A 49 3.34 -4.56 -11.11
C TYR A 49 1.83 -4.69 -11.41
N GLY A 50 1.02 -3.70 -11.02
CA GLY A 50 -0.43 -3.69 -11.22
C GLY A 50 -1.24 -4.46 -10.17
N GLY A 51 -2.56 -4.35 -10.28
CA GLY A 51 -3.51 -4.88 -9.31
C GLY A 51 -4.47 -3.80 -8.82
N TYR A 52 -5.45 -4.22 -8.03
CA TYR A 52 -6.46 -3.33 -7.47
C TYR A 52 -6.22 -3.14 -5.98
N ASN A 53 -6.40 -1.91 -5.52
CA ASN A 53 -6.50 -1.57 -4.11
C ASN A 53 -7.99 -1.50 -3.78
N PHE A 54 -8.42 -2.21 -2.75
CA PHE A 54 -9.81 -2.23 -2.31
C PHE A 54 -9.90 -1.79 -0.85
N PRO A 55 -11.00 -1.10 -0.45
CA PRO A 55 -11.31 -0.91 0.96
C PRO A 55 -11.31 -2.24 1.71
N GLY A 56 -10.71 -2.28 2.90
CA GLY A 56 -10.54 -3.50 3.69
C GLY A 56 -9.37 -4.40 3.27
N GLY A 57 -8.65 -4.07 2.18
CA GLY A 57 -7.38 -4.69 1.84
C GLY A 57 -6.22 -4.16 2.70
N ASP A 58 -4.98 -4.55 2.35
CA ASP A 58 -3.78 -4.03 3.03
C ASP A 58 -3.63 -2.52 2.76
N PRO A 59 -3.78 -1.64 3.78
CA PRO A 59 -3.67 -0.20 3.59
C PRO A 59 -2.22 0.26 3.39
N PHE A 60 -1.24 -0.58 3.72
CA PHE A 60 0.17 -0.23 3.65
C PHE A 60 0.77 -0.52 2.29
N HIS A 61 0.24 -1.48 1.53
CA HIS A 61 0.74 -1.81 0.20
C HIS A 61 -0.16 -1.27 -0.91
N LEU A 62 0.22 -0.14 -1.50
CA LEU A 62 -0.46 0.44 -2.64
C LEU A 62 0.07 -0.15 -3.95
N ARG A 63 -0.84 -0.69 -4.77
CA ARG A 63 -0.55 -1.21 -6.11
C ARG A 63 -0.85 -0.15 -7.15
N ARG A 64 0.16 0.21 -7.96
CA ARG A 64 -0.01 1.15 -9.08
C ARG A 64 -0.05 0.42 -10.40
N ILE A 65 -0.75 1.02 -11.36
CA ILE A 65 -0.74 0.64 -12.76
C ILE A 65 0.39 1.41 -13.44
N HIS A 66 1.23 0.73 -14.22
CA HIS A 66 2.29 1.41 -14.98
C HIS A 66 1.69 2.28 -16.11
N ALA A 67 2.39 3.35 -16.46
CA ALA A 67 2.10 4.10 -17.68
C ALA A 67 2.97 3.54 -18.81
N ASP A 68 2.35 3.18 -19.93
CA ASP A 68 3.01 2.81 -21.18
C ASP A 68 2.25 3.46 -22.36
N PRO A 69 2.87 3.54 -23.56
CA PRO A 69 2.20 4.08 -24.74
C PRO A 69 0.96 3.28 -25.17
N GLU A 70 0.86 2.00 -24.77
CA GLU A 70 -0.24 1.12 -25.12
C GLU A 70 -1.49 1.37 -24.24
N LEU A 71 -2.22 2.45 -24.53
CA LEU A 71 -3.44 2.85 -23.81
C LEU A 71 -4.50 1.75 -23.64
N ILE A 72 -4.49 0.72 -24.48
CA ILE A 72 -5.35 -0.46 -24.30
C ILE A 72 -5.09 -1.17 -22.96
N ARG A 73 -3.84 -1.20 -22.47
CA ARG A 73 -3.48 -1.76 -21.16
C ARG A 73 -4.05 -0.92 -20.04
N LEU A 74 -3.96 0.41 -20.16
CA LEU A 74 -4.63 1.33 -19.22
C LEU A 74 -6.14 1.05 -19.19
N ARG A 75 -6.80 0.99 -20.35
CA ARG A 75 -8.23 0.66 -20.44
C ARG A 75 -8.54 -0.66 -19.73
N ASN A 76 -7.75 -1.72 -19.98
CA ASN A 76 -7.94 -3.02 -19.34
C ASN A 76 -7.81 -2.96 -17.80
N TRP A 77 -6.94 -2.09 -17.28
CA TRP A 77 -6.86 -1.88 -15.84
C TRP A 77 -8.09 -1.14 -15.31
N LEU A 78 -8.61 -0.15 -16.04
CA LEU A 78 -9.76 0.66 -15.62
C LEU A 78 -11.11 -0.05 -15.70
N THR A 79 -11.24 -1.13 -16.48
CA THR A 79 -12.51 -1.88 -16.65
C THR A 79 -12.73 -3.00 -15.62
N VAL A 80 -12.06 -2.97 -14.47
CA VAL A 80 -12.14 -3.94 -13.34
C VAL A 80 -12.36 -5.40 -13.80
N ASP A 81 -11.27 -6.13 -14.07
CA ASP A 81 -11.35 -7.55 -14.42
C ASP A 81 -11.79 -8.39 -13.21
N PRO A 82 -12.93 -9.12 -13.27
CA PRO A 82 -13.41 -9.97 -12.17
C PRO A 82 -12.40 -11.03 -11.72
N ARG A 83 -11.55 -11.53 -12.62
CA ARG A 83 -10.52 -12.52 -12.30
C ARG A 83 -9.46 -11.92 -11.38
N LYS A 84 -9.03 -10.69 -11.67
CA LYS A 84 -8.07 -9.94 -10.85
C LYS A 84 -8.70 -9.53 -9.52
N ALA A 85 -9.96 -9.13 -9.51
CA ALA A 85 -10.70 -8.82 -8.28
C ALA A 85 -10.80 -10.04 -7.34
N ARG A 86 -11.17 -11.21 -7.86
CA ARG A 86 -11.21 -12.47 -7.09
C ARG A 86 -9.86 -12.85 -6.51
N ARG A 87 -8.77 -12.64 -7.26
CA ARG A 87 -7.40 -12.90 -6.78
C ARG A 87 -7.01 -11.95 -5.65
N ALA A 88 -7.37 -10.67 -5.76
CA ALA A 88 -7.11 -9.69 -4.72
C ALA A 88 -7.87 -10.01 -3.43
N ALA A 89 -9.15 -10.39 -3.52
CA ALA A 89 -9.97 -10.77 -2.37
C ALA A 89 -9.41 -11.97 -1.60
N ARG A 90 -8.80 -12.94 -2.30
CA ARG A 90 -8.15 -14.11 -1.68
C ARG A 90 -6.83 -13.78 -0.99
N ALA A 91 -6.17 -12.70 -1.39
CA ALA A 91 -4.86 -12.30 -0.87
C ALA A 91 -4.95 -11.30 0.29
N ALA A 92 -6.13 -10.74 0.57
CA ALA A 92 -6.32 -9.89 1.73
C ALA A 92 -6.18 -10.73 3.02
N PRO A 93 -5.36 -10.30 3.99
CA PRO A 93 -5.33 -10.96 5.30
C PRO A 93 -6.74 -10.91 5.91
N PRO A 94 -7.15 -11.93 6.69
CA PRO A 94 -8.42 -11.89 7.40
C PRO A 94 -8.45 -10.62 8.24
N THR A 95 -9.50 -9.81 8.07
CA THR A 95 -9.71 -8.56 8.79
C THR A 95 -9.55 -8.81 10.28
N ALA A 96 -8.54 -8.18 10.90
CA ALA A 96 -8.50 -8.05 12.35
C ALA A 96 -9.72 -7.21 12.74
N THR A 97 -10.78 -7.87 13.18
CA THR A 97 -11.92 -7.23 13.84
C THR A 97 -11.38 -6.37 14.98
N SER A 98 -11.39 -5.06 14.80
CA SER A 98 -11.23 -4.13 15.90
C SER A 98 -12.48 -4.21 16.76
N ALA A 99 -12.50 -5.17 17.70
CA ALA A 99 -13.38 -5.09 18.85
C ALA A 99 -12.92 -3.86 19.64
N GLY A 100 -13.66 -2.75 19.50
CA GLY A 100 -13.50 -1.60 20.38
C GLY A 100 -13.72 -2.04 21.82
N PRO A 101 -13.03 -1.44 22.81
CA PRO A 101 -13.23 -1.79 24.20
C PRO A 101 -14.67 -1.49 24.59
N THR A 102 -15.38 -2.51 25.08
CA THR A 102 -16.67 -2.37 25.76
C THR A 102 -16.51 -1.33 26.88
N PRO A 103 -17.32 -0.25 26.92
CA PRO A 103 -17.25 0.70 28.02
C PRO A 103 -17.64 -0.04 29.30
N ALA A 104 -16.72 -0.04 30.27
CA ALA A 104 -16.99 -0.53 31.61
C ALA A 104 -18.16 0.27 32.21
N GLY A 105 -19.28 -0.40 32.45
CA GLY A 105 -20.42 0.18 33.14
C GLY A 105 -20.01 0.63 34.53
N GLY A 106 -20.06 1.93 34.78
CA GLY A 106 -20.09 2.48 36.13
C GLY A 106 -21.49 2.29 36.69
N SER A 107 -21.61 1.51 37.75
CA SER A 107 -22.76 1.53 38.65
C SER A 107 -22.38 2.27 39.92
N ALA A 108 -23.35 3.09 40.35
CA ALA A 108 -23.52 3.86 41.58
C ALA A 108 -22.83 3.34 42.85
#